data_AF-A0A942CWM2-F1
#
_entry.id   AF-A0A942CWM2-F1
#
_cell.length_a   1.000
_cell.length_b   1.000
_cell.length_c   1.000
_cell.angle_alpha   90.00
_cell.angle_beta   90.00
_cell.angle_gamma   90.00
#
_symmetry.space_group_name_H-M   'P 1'
#
loop_
_entity.id
_entity.type
_entity.pdbx_description
1 polymer ?
#
loop_
_entity_poly.entity_id
_entity_poly.type
_entity_poly.pdbx_seq_one_letter_code
_entity_poly.pdbx_strand_id
1 'polypeptide(L)' 'MNRINLVLLWHMHQPQYRDPETGRYVLPWTRLHALKDYWGMVKILEE' A
#
# COMPACT_ATOMS: atom_id res chain seq x y z
N MET A 1 9.71 -16.19 31.41
CA MET A 1 8.88 -15.83 30.24
C MET A 1 9.41 -16.58 29.03
N ASN A 2 8.55 -17.31 28.32
CA ASN A 2 8.94 -18.00 27.09
C ASN A 2 9.11 -16.98 25.95
N ARG A 3 10.12 -17.17 25.11
CA ARG A 3 10.30 -16.35 23.90
C ARG A 3 9.26 -16.77 22.85
N ILE A 4 8.69 -15.78 22.18
CA ILE A 4 7.77 -15.95 21.05
C ILE A 4 8.50 -15.51 19.78
N ASN A 5 8.43 -16.33 18.73
CA ASN A 5 8.87 -15.93 17.40
C ASN A 5 7.70 -15.23 16.70
N LEU A 6 7.88 -13.95 16.37
CA LEU A 6 6.87 -13.11 15.73
C LEU A 6 7.37 -12.63 14.37
N VAL A 7 6.52 -12.72 13.35
CA VAL A 7 6.73 -12.12 12.04
C VAL A 7 5.51 -11.28 11.70
N LEU A 8 5.75 -10.03 11.33
CA LEU A 8 4.74 -9.15 10.74
C LEU A 8 4.94 -9.15 9.22
N LEU A 9 3.91 -9.53 8.47
CA LEU A 9 3.92 -9.51 7.01
C LEU A 9 2.90 -8.48 6.51
N TRP A 10 3.38 -7.52 5.74
CA TRP A 10 2.51 -6.56 5.06
C TRP A 10 2.19 -7.04 3.65
N HIS A 11 0.90 -7.29 3.40
CA HIS A 11 0.40 -7.62 2.08
C HIS A 11 -0.29 -6.42 1.46
N MET A 12 0.39 -5.78 0.52
CA MET A 12 -0.10 -4.62 -0.21
C MET A 12 -0.44 -5.03 -1.64
N HIS A 13 -1.73 -4.98 -2.00
CA HIS A 13 -2.20 -5.25 -3.35
C HIS A 13 -3.03 -4.06 -3.85
N GLN A 14 -2.66 -3.52 -5.00
CA GLN A 14 -3.45 -2.52 -5.71
C GLN A 14 -3.70 -3.02 -7.14
N PRO A 15 -4.97 -3.15 -7.56
CA PRO A 15 -5.31 -3.50 -8.94
C PRO A 15 -4.82 -2.45 -9.95
N GLN A 16 -4.75 -2.86 -11.22
CA GLN A 16 -4.50 -1.92 -12.31
C GLN A 16 -5.76 -1.08 -12.58
N TYR A 17 -5.73 0.18 -12.17
CA TYR A 17 -6.79 1.15 -12.45
C TYR A 17 -6.46 2.09 -13.62
N ARG A 18 -5.31 1.90 -14.27
CA ARG A 18 -5.00 2.62 -15.50
C ARG A 18 -5.70 1.91 -16.65
N ASP A 19 -6.65 2.60 -17.27
CA ASP A 19 -7.26 2.19 -18.52
C ASP A 19 -6.14 2.07 -19.59
N PRO A 20 -5.96 0.89 -20.21
CA PRO A 20 -4.90 0.66 -21.18
C PRO A 20 -5.12 1.39 -22.51
N GLU A 21 -6.36 1.72 -22.86
CA GLU A 21 -6.70 2.40 -24.12
C GLU A 21 -6.56 3.91 -23.98
N THR A 22 -7.10 4.47 -22.89
CA THR A 22 -7.11 5.94 -22.68
C THR A 22 -5.93 6.43 -21.84
N GLY A 23 -5.23 5.53 -21.15
CA GLY A 23 -4.17 5.86 -20.20
C GLY A 23 -4.65 6.55 -18.92
N ARG A 24 -5.97 6.74 -18.76
CA ARG A 24 -6.57 7.43 -17.61
C ARG A 24 -6.67 6.50 -16.42
N TYR A 25 -6.40 7.03 -15.24
CA TYR A 25 -6.65 6.30 -13.99
C TYR A 25 -8.11 6.45 -13.60
N VAL A 26 -8.81 5.33 -13.45
CA VAL A 26 -10.17 5.31 -12.92
C VAL A 26 -10.14 5.33 -11.39
N LEU A 27 -11.23 5.82 -10.80
CA LEU A 27 -11.46 5.88 -9.35
C LEU A 27 -10.49 6.82 -8.60
N PRO A 28 -10.96 7.97 -8.06
CA PRO A 28 -10.06 8.97 -7.47
C PRO A 28 -9.33 8.48 -6.20
N TRP A 29 -9.86 7.45 -5.54
CA TRP A 29 -9.24 6.82 -4.36
C TRP A 29 -7.98 6.01 -4.66
N THR A 30 -7.72 5.64 -5.92
CA THR A 30 -6.50 4.93 -6.34
C THR A 30 -5.23 5.70 -5.96
N ARG A 31 -5.24 7.03 -6.15
CA ARG A 31 -4.12 7.89 -5.80
C ARG A 31 -4.04 8.12 -4.30
N LEU A 32 -5.19 8.19 -3.62
CA LEU A 32 -5.26 8.37 -2.18
C LEU A 32 -4.67 7.16 -1.45
N HIS A 33 -4.99 5.93 -1.85
CA HIS A 33 -4.42 4.71 -1.26
C HIS A 33 -2.89 4.67 -1.38
N ALA A 34 -2.34 4.97 -2.57
CA ALA A 34 -0.90 4.97 -2.78
C ALA A 34 -0.17 6.01 -1.91
N LEU A 35 -0.69 7.23 -1.81
CA LEU A 35 -0.04 8.29 -1.03
C LEU A 35 -0.24 8.13 0.49
N LYS A 36 -1.43 7.69 0.92
CA LYS A 36 -1.75 7.57 2.34
C LYS A 36 -1.15 6.31 2.94
N ASP A 37 -1.44 5.15 2.36
CA ASP A 37 -1.21 3.87 3.03
C ASP A 37 0.18 3.32 2.72
N TYR A 38 0.65 3.42 1.48
CA TYR A 38 1.93 2.79 1.10
C TYR A 38 3.11 3.61 1.65
N TRP A 39 3.07 4.92 1.46
CA TRP A 39 4.10 5.80 2.00
C TRP A 39 4.07 5.87 3.53
N GLY A 40 2.88 6.01 4.13
CA GLY A 40 2.73 6.09 5.57
C GLY A 40 3.28 4.85 6.28
N MET A 41 3.06 3.66 5.72
CA MET A 41 3.58 2.42 6.30
C MET A 41 5.11 2.33 6.29
N VAL A 42 5.77 2.77 5.22
CA VAL A 42 7.24 2.79 5.17
C VAL A 42 7.80 3.83 6.14
N LYS A 43 7.15 4.98 6.25
CA LYS A 43 7.58 6.07 7.14
C LYS A 43 7.59 5.68 8.62
N ILE A 44 6.71 4.78 9.06
CA ILE A 44 6.72 4.27 10.45
C ILE A 44 8.09 3.67 10.84
N LEU A 45 8.89 3.20 9.88
CA LEU A 45 10.23 2.67 10.14
C LEU A 45 11.25 3.76 10.52
N GLU A 46 10.95 5.03 10.29
CA GLU A 46 11.81 6.18 10.64
C GLU A 46 11.49 6.75 12.04
N GLU A 47 10.41 6.31 12.69
CA GLU A 47 10.00 6.72 14.04
C GLU A 47 10.57 5.78 15.12
#